data_AF-A0A0V8CVL4-F1
#
_entry.id   AF-A0A0V8CVL4-F1
#
_cell.length_a   1.000
_cell.length_b   1.000
_cell.length_c   1.000
_cell.angle_alpha   90.00
_cell.angle_beta   90.00
_cell.angle_gamma   90.00
#
_symmetry.space_group_name_H-M   'P 1'
#
loop_
_entity.id
_entity.type
_entity.pdbx_description
1 polymer ?
#
loop_
_entity_poly.entity_id
_entity_poly.type
_entity_poly.pdbx_seq_one_letter_code
_entity_poly.pdbx_strand_id
1 'polypeptide(L)'
;MILAVAGFLIMNGQIGIGVVMSVGNLSGTVTNYSKSVANSLILLNATGKLLEKYGKITDESKVADGEEVTAFESKLELKNLAVAFPDGQKIEYPEIVIEKGKKHAIIGDSGSGKSTLINLLVGNKQDYEGEILLDGKDYKGINRKYLPHVMSVIMQFPYLFKETVEENLTLGRKISPDIFDKSIRIACADDFVFNKLDTVYDKNLS
;
A
#
# COMPACT_ATOMS: atom_id res chain seq x y z
N MET A 1 -43.40 -23.49 34.77
CA MET A 1 -44.23 -22.57 35.59
C MET A 1 -45.22 -21.77 34.73
N ILE A 2 -44.78 -21.02 33.72
CA ILE A 2 -45.67 -20.18 32.87
C ILE A 2 -46.75 -21.00 32.11
N LEU A 3 -46.39 -22.18 31.57
CA LEU A 3 -47.33 -23.07 30.87
C LEU A 3 -48.42 -23.65 31.78
N ALA A 4 -48.10 -23.94 33.05
CA ALA A 4 -49.05 -24.49 34.02
C ALA A 4 -50.09 -23.43 34.46
N VAL A 5 -49.64 -22.19 34.66
CA VAL A 5 -50.51 -21.05 34.97
C VAL A 5 -51.38 -20.69 33.76
N ALA A 6 -50.82 -20.70 32.55
CA ALA A 6 -51.58 -20.49 31.33
C ALA A 6 -52.66 -21.58 31.12
N GLY A 7 -52.34 -22.85 31.40
CA GLY A 7 -53.30 -23.95 31.35
C GLY A 7 -54.45 -23.80 32.36
N PHE A 8 -54.14 -23.41 33.59
CA PHE A 8 -55.15 -23.16 34.63
C PHE A 8 -56.10 -22.00 34.26
N LEU A 9 -55.58 -20.92 33.68
CA LEU A 9 -56.38 -19.76 33.25
C LEU A 9 -57.27 -20.06 32.04
N ILE A 10 -56.83 -20.95 31.13
CA ILE A 10 -57.65 -21.44 30.00
C ILE A 10 -58.80 -22.31 30.52
N MET A 11 -58.52 -23.24 31.46
CA MET A 11 -59.54 -24.12 32.03
C MET A 11 -60.64 -23.35 32.78
N ASN A 12 -60.29 -22.22 33.41
CA ASN A 12 -61.25 -21.34 34.07
C ASN A 12 -62.00 -20.39 33.12
N GLY A 13 -61.79 -20.50 31.81
CA GLY A 13 -62.48 -19.69 30.79
C GLY A 13 -62.08 -18.21 30.77
N GLN A 14 -61.04 -17.81 31.50
CA GLN A 14 -60.62 -16.42 31.63
C GLN A 14 -59.78 -15.95 30.44
N ILE A 15 -59.13 -16.87 29.72
CA ILE A 15 -58.27 -16.56 28.57
C ILE A 15 -58.50 -17.60 27.47
N GLY A 16 -58.68 -17.14 26.22
CA GLY A 16 -58.77 -18.01 25.05
C GLY A 16 -57.41 -18.55 24.59
N ILE A 17 -57.38 -19.76 24.03
CA ILE A 17 -56.14 -20.42 23.60
C ILE A 17 -55.34 -19.61 22.55
N GLY A 18 -56.03 -18.80 21.74
CA GLY A 18 -55.40 -17.89 20.78
C GLY A 18 -54.58 -16.76 21.43
N VAL A 19 -54.94 -16.33 22.64
CA VAL A 19 -54.18 -15.32 23.40
C VAL A 19 -52.83 -15.89 23.83
N VAL A 20 -52.79 -17.14 24.29
CA VAL A 20 -51.55 -17.81 24.69
C VAL A 20 -50.61 -18.03 23.50
N MET A 21 -51.15 -18.45 22.34
CA MET A 21 -50.35 -18.55 21.11
C MET A 21 -49.82 -17.20 20.63
N SER A 22 -50.63 -16.14 20.73
CA SER A 22 -50.23 -14.78 20.35
C SER A 22 -49.12 -14.23 21.26
N VAL A 23 -49.23 -14.45 22.58
CA VAL A 23 -48.19 -14.08 23.55
C VAL A 23 -46.90 -14.87 23.32
N GLY A 24 -47.00 -16.17 23.00
CA GLY A 24 -45.85 -16.99 22.63
C GLY A 24 -45.12 -16.46 21.39
N ASN A 25 -45.87 -16.14 20.33
CA ASN A 25 -45.32 -15.57 19.10
C ASN A 25 -44.70 -14.18 19.32
N LEU A 26 -45.37 -13.32 20.11
CA LEU A 26 -44.85 -11.99 20.43
C LEU A 26 -43.57 -12.09 21.27
N SER A 27 -43.52 -12.99 22.25
CA SER A 27 -42.33 -13.24 23.07
C SER A 27 -41.16 -13.77 22.24
N GLY A 28 -41.42 -14.69 21.30
CA GLY A 28 -40.43 -15.17 20.35
C GLY A 28 -39.91 -14.04 19.45
N THR A 29 -40.79 -13.18 18.96
CA THR A 29 -40.46 -12.02 18.14
C THR A 29 -39.58 -11.02 18.90
N VAL A 30 -39.95 -10.68 20.13
CA VAL A 30 -39.15 -9.81 21.02
C VAL A 30 -37.76 -10.39 21.29
N THR A 31 -37.68 -11.69 21.58
CA THR A 31 -36.40 -12.38 21.84
C THR A 31 -35.50 -12.37 20.59
N ASN A 32 -36.08 -12.57 19.41
CA ASN A 32 -35.35 -12.54 18.15
C ASN A 32 -34.84 -11.14 17.82
N TYR A 33 -35.62 -10.08 18.06
CA TYR A 33 -35.16 -8.70 17.91
C TYR A 33 -34.03 -8.37 18.91
N SER A 34 -34.12 -8.81 20.17
CA SER A 34 -33.04 -8.63 21.14
C SER A 34 -31.74 -9.29 20.70
N LYS A 35 -31.80 -10.51 20.15
CA LYS A 35 -30.63 -11.19 19.56
C LYS A 35 -30.10 -10.45 18.33
N SER A 36 -30.98 -9.95 17.47
CA SER A 36 -30.59 -9.17 16.28
C SER A 36 -29.87 -7.88 16.68
N VAL A 37 -30.36 -7.15 17.67
CA VAL A 37 -29.71 -5.93 18.18
C VAL A 37 -28.35 -6.27 18.80
N ALA A 38 -28.28 -7.32 19.62
CA ALA A 38 -27.01 -7.76 20.21
C ALA A 38 -25.96 -8.12 19.14
N ASN A 39 -26.36 -8.86 18.11
CA ASN A 39 -25.47 -9.22 17.01
C ASN A 39 -25.05 -7.99 16.17
N SER A 40 -25.96 -7.05 15.93
CA SER A 40 -25.64 -5.79 15.23
C SER A 40 -24.65 -4.93 16.01
N LEU A 41 -24.74 -4.87 17.34
CA LEU A 41 -23.78 -4.15 18.17
C LEU A 41 -22.38 -4.78 18.13
N ILE A 42 -22.29 -6.11 18.11
CA ILE A 42 -21.02 -6.83 17.95
C ILE A 42 -20.42 -6.54 16.57
N LEU A 43 -21.23 -6.58 15.51
CA LEU A 43 -20.79 -6.30 14.15
C LEU A 43 -20.32 -4.85 14.00
N LEU A 44 -21.07 -3.87 14.55
CA LEU A 44 -20.68 -2.46 14.51
C LEU A 44 -19.32 -2.21 15.18
N ASN A 45 -19.04 -2.86 16.31
CA ASN A 45 -17.74 -2.74 16.98
C ASN A 45 -16.60 -3.36 16.16
N ALA A 46 -16.85 -4.47 15.46
CA ALA A 46 -15.86 -5.10 14.58
C ALA A 46 -15.60 -4.27 13.32
N THR A 47 -16.66 -3.77 12.69
CA THR A 47 -16.58 -2.90 11.51
C THR A 47 -15.94 -1.55 11.86
N GLY A 48 -16.21 -0.99 13.04
CA GLY A 48 -15.59 0.25 13.51
C GLY A 48 -14.07 0.13 13.60
N LYS A 49 -13.54 -0.98 14.13
CA LYS A 49 -12.09 -1.23 14.18
C LYS A 49 -11.46 -1.37 12.79
N LEU A 50 -12.17 -2.01 11.86
CA LEU A 50 -11.73 -2.09 10.46
C LEU A 50 -11.74 -0.71 9.82
N LEU A 51 -12.82 0.06 10.01
CA LEU A 51 -12.97 1.41 9.47
C LEU A 51 -11.90 2.36 10.02
N GLU A 52 -11.55 2.25 11.30
CA GLU A 52 -10.45 3.01 11.91
C GLU A 52 -9.09 2.62 11.31
N LYS A 53 -8.84 1.31 11.14
CA LYS A 53 -7.61 0.81 10.52
C LYS A 53 -7.48 1.28 9.06
N TYR A 54 -8.54 1.20 8.27
CA TYR A 54 -8.55 1.67 6.87
C TYR A 54 -8.57 3.20 6.78
N GLY A 55 -9.22 3.89 7.71
CA GLY A 55 -9.22 5.35 7.83
C GLY A 55 -7.82 5.90 8.06
N LYS A 56 -7.02 5.27 8.93
CA LYS A 56 -5.61 5.65 9.16
C LYS A 56 -4.74 5.51 7.92
N ILE A 57 -4.91 4.43 7.13
CA ILE A 57 -4.22 4.25 5.84
C ILE A 57 -4.62 5.34 4.83
N THR A 58 -5.87 5.79 4.89
CA THR A 58 -6.41 6.83 3.99
C THR A 58 -5.94 8.24 4.40
N ASP A 59 -5.78 8.50 5.70
CA ASP A 59 -5.24 9.78 6.20
C ASP A 59 -3.71 9.87 6.03
N GLU A 60 -2.95 8.77 6.17
CA GLU A 60 -1.52 8.71 5.81
C GLU A 60 -1.27 8.90 4.30
N SER A 61 -2.29 8.69 3.48
CA SER A 61 -2.29 8.97 2.04
C SER A 61 -2.89 10.32 1.66
N LYS A 62 -3.12 11.23 2.63
CA LYS A 62 -3.13 12.66 2.32
C LYS A 62 -1.77 13.00 1.73
N VAL A 63 -1.76 13.01 0.40
CA VAL A 63 -0.70 13.51 -0.47
C VAL A 63 -0.16 14.76 0.17
N ALA A 64 1.05 14.68 0.73
CA ALA A 64 1.67 15.79 1.42
C ALA A 64 1.62 17.02 0.50
N ASP A 65 1.24 18.15 1.07
CA ASP A 65 1.17 19.49 0.45
C ASP A 65 2.59 20.03 0.15
N GLY A 66 3.45 19.14 -0.33
CA GLY A 66 4.84 19.37 -0.65
C GLY A 66 5.00 19.88 -2.07
N GLU A 67 6.18 20.39 -2.35
CA GLU A 67 6.51 20.96 -3.64
C GLU A 67 6.48 19.91 -4.75
N GLU A 68 6.00 20.35 -5.92
CA GLU A 68 6.06 19.54 -7.14
C GLU A 68 7.47 19.60 -7.73
N VAL A 69 7.96 18.46 -8.19
CA VAL A 69 9.26 18.33 -8.84
C VAL A 69 9.11 17.57 -10.15
N THR A 70 9.30 18.26 -11.26
CA THR A 70 9.09 17.70 -12.61
C THR A 70 10.38 17.47 -13.38
N ALA A 71 11.51 18.04 -12.93
CA ALA A 71 12.80 17.92 -13.56
C ALA A 71 13.94 17.91 -12.53
N PHE A 72 15.08 17.33 -12.93
CA PHE A 72 16.33 17.35 -12.18
C PHE A 72 17.34 18.23 -12.93
N GLU A 73 17.80 19.31 -12.32
CA GLU A 73 18.50 20.41 -12.99
C GLU A 73 19.97 20.58 -12.62
N SER A 74 20.38 20.26 -11.40
CA SER A 74 21.72 20.59 -10.91
C SER A 74 22.39 19.43 -10.18
N LYS A 75 21.90 19.06 -8.99
CA LYS A 75 22.57 18.11 -8.10
C LYS A 75 21.66 17.59 -7.01
N LEU A 76 22.00 16.42 -6.50
CA LEU A 76 21.42 15.83 -5.31
C LEU A 76 22.48 15.79 -4.20
N GLU A 77 22.14 16.27 -3.01
CA GLU A 77 23.09 16.44 -1.90
C GLU A 77 22.61 15.71 -0.65
N LEU A 78 23.53 15.05 0.04
CA LEU A 78 23.30 14.38 1.32
C LEU A 78 24.11 15.10 2.38
N LYS A 79 23.44 15.55 3.45
CA LYS A 79 24.09 16.27 4.54
C LYS A 79 23.75 15.63 5.88
N ASN A 80 24.78 15.18 6.59
CA ASN A 80 24.66 14.54 7.91
C ASN A 80 23.58 13.43 7.93
N LEU A 81 23.50 12.65 6.86
CA LEU A 81 22.43 11.67 6.67
C LEU A 81 22.67 10.45 7.55
N ALA A 82 21.68 10.09 8.37
CA ALA A 82 21.74 8.87 9.16
C ALA A 82 20.39 8.16 9.23
N VAL A 83 20.42 6.84 9.34
CA VAL A 83 19.23 5.98 9.47
C VAL A 83 19.37 5.08 10.68
N ALA A 84 18.37 5.14 11.56
CA ALA A 84 18.22 4.20 12.67
C ALA A 84 17.29 3.04 12.28
N PHE A 85 17.66 1.84 12.70
CA PHE A 85 16.88 0.62 12.54
C PHE A 85 16.22 0.21 13.88
N PRO A 86 15.12 -0.56 13.85
CA PRO A 86 14.41 -0.97 15.07
C PRO A 86 15.24 -1.82 16.04
N ASP A 87 16.29 -2.46 15.55
CA ASP A 87 17.24 -3.24 16.36
C ASP A 87 18.31 -2.37 17.04
N GLY A 88 18.21 -1.05 16.89
CA GLY A 88 19.14 -0.07 17.46
C GLY A 88 20.38 0.19 16.60
N GLN A 89 20.55 -0.49 15.46
CA GLN A 89 21.65 -0.17 14.54
C GLN A 89 21.43 1.20 13.91
N LYS A 90 22.50 1.98 13.83
CA LYS A 90 22.51 3.29 13.14
C LYS A 90 23.52 3.23 12.01
N ILE A 91 23.10 3.64 10.82
CA ILE A 91 23.96 3.79 9.65
C ILE A 91 24.10 5.29 9.36
N GLU A 92 25.33 5.78 9.35
CA GLU A 92 25.66 7.14 8.98
C GLU A 92 26.28 7.15 7.58
N TYR A 93 25.87 8.11 6.76
CA TYR A 93 26.36 8.27 5.40
C TYR A 93 27.25 9.51 5.32
N PRO A 94 28.33 9.46 4.52
CA PRO A 94 29.16 10.64 4.28
C PRO A 94 28.38 11.70 3.53
N GLU A 95 28.88 12.94 3.56
CA GLU A 95 28.37 13.97 2.68
C GLU A 95 28.65 13.60 1.22
N ILE A 96 27.59 13.54 0.42
CA ILE A 96 27.64 13.12 -0.98
C ILE A 96 26.98 14.18 -1.83
N VAL A 97 27.61 14.52 -2.95
CA VAL A 97 27.04 15.37 -3.99
C VAL A 97 27.01 14.60 -5.30
N ILE A 98 25.81 14.37 -5.83
CA ILE A 98 25.55 13.72 -7.11
C ILE A 98 25.18 14.80 -8.12
N GLU A 99 26.10 15.16 -9.00
CA GLU A 99 25.86 16.17 -10.02
C GLU A 99 25.13 15.62 -11.25
N LYS A 100 24.27 16.45 -11.85
CA LYS A 100 23.56 16.14 -13.10
C LYS A 100 24.52 15.80 -14.23
N GLY A 101 24.17 14.77 -15.00
CA GLY A 101 24.93 14.33 -16.17
C GLY A 101 26.19 13.51 -15.87
N LYS A 102 26.55 13.33 -14.60
CA LYS A 102 27.69 12.48 -14.20
C LYS A 102 27.24 11.08 -13.79
N LYS A 103 28.16 10.12 -13.92
CA LYS A 103 27.99 8.74 -13.45
C LYS A 103 28.72 8.59 -12.11
N HIS A 104 28.00 8.13 -11.11
CA HIS A 104 28.53 7.90 -9.76
C HIS A 104 28.38 6.43 -9.39
N ALA A 105 29.38 5.88 -8.71
CA ALA A 105 29.36 4.50 -8.23
C ALA A 105 29.45 4.49 -6.70
N ILE A 106 28.56 3.71 -6.06
CA ILE A 106 28.56 3.51 -4.62
C ILE A 106 29.08 2.09 -4.36
N ILE A 107 30.24 1.99 -3.72
CA ILE A 107 30.92 0.72 -3.44
C ILE A 107 31.07 0.50 -1.93
N GLY A 108 31.12 -0.76 -1.52
CA GLY A 108 31.31 -1.15 -0.12
C GLY A 108 30.84 -2.58 0.15
N ASP A 109 31.17 -3.12 1.32
CA ASP A 109 30.89 -4.51 1.70
C ASP A 109 29.40 -4.81 1.84
N SER A 110 29.03 -6.10 1.78
CA SER A 110 27.65 -6.51 2.07
C SER A 110 27.23 -6.04 3.46
N GLY A 111 26.04 -5.47 3.59
CA GLY A 111 25.55 -4.90 4.84
C GLY A 111 25.96 -3.43 5.10
N SER A 112 26.78 -2.81 4.25
CA SER A 112 27.20 -1.40 4.43
C SER A 112 26.10 -0.33 4.22
N GLY A 113 24.83 -0.72 4.08
CA GLY A 113 23.71 0.22 3.91
C GLY A 113 23.43 0.73 2.49
N LYS A 114 24.12 0.25 1.45
CA LYS A 114 23.92 0.72 0.04
C LYS A 114 22.47 0.63 -0.43
N SER A 115 21.82 -0.52 -0.23
CA SER A 115 20.42 -0.71 -0.63
C SER A 115 19.48 0.18 0.19
N THR A 116 19.82 0.42 1.45
CA THR A 116 19.09 1.37 2.30
C THR A 116 19.20 2.79 1.76
N LEU A 117 20.40 3.21 1.37
CA LEU A 117 20.63 4.50 0.74
C LEU A 117 19.80 4.67 -0.54
N ILE A 118 19.80 3.67 -1.43
CA ILE A 118 18.97 3.69 -2.64
C ILE A 118 17.48 3.83 -2.26
N ASN A 119 17.00 3.11 -1.25
CA ASN A 119 15.63 3.19 -0.78
C ASN A 119 15.24 4.57 -0.21
N LEU A 120 16.18 5.28 0.42
CA LEU A 120 15.97 6.68 0.83
C LEU A 120 15.87 7.59 -0.39
N LEU A 121 16.82 7.46 -1.32
CA LEU A 121 16.89 8.29 -2.52
C LEU A 121 15.65 8.15 -3.40
N VAL A 122 15.10 6.94 -3.56
CA VAL A 122 13.85 6.74 -4.34
C VAL A 122 12.57 7.08 -3.56
N GLY A 123 12.69 7.48 -2.29
CA GLY A 123 11.57 7.87 -1.43
C GLY A 123 10.80 6.73 -0.77
N ASN A 124 11.27 5.47 -0.89
CA ASN A 124 10.63 4.31 -0.26
C ASN A 124 10.76 4.32 1.27
N LYS A 125 11.80 4.96 1.82
CA LYS A 125 12.00 5.15 3.26
C LYS A 125 12.06 6.65 3.62
N GLN A 126 11.45 7.02 4.75
CA GLN A 126 11.36 8.41 5.23
C GLN A 126 12.08 8.66 6.55
N ASP A 127 12.30 7.61 7.33
CA ASP A 127 12.89 7.75 8.65
C ASP A 127 14.40 7.90 8.51
N TYR A 128 14.84 9.15 8.46
CA TYR A 128 16.25 9.54 8.45
C TYR A 128 16.48 10.88 9.17
N GLU A 129 17.65 10.98 9.77
CA GLU A 129 18.22 12.21 10.31
C GLU A 129 19.07 12.90 9.24
N GLY A 130 19.24 14.22 9.36
CA GLY A 130 19.91 15.03 8.34
C GLY A 130 18.99 15.42 7.19
N GLU A 131 19.60 15.74 6.05
CA GLU A 131 18.95 16.31 4.88
C GLU A 131 19.33 15.56 3.60
N ILE A 132 18.35 15.37 2.73
CA ILE A 132 18.56 15.00 1.33
C ILE A 132 17.97 16.15 0.51
N LEU A 133 18.80 16.80 -0.31
CA LEU A 133 18.41 17.96 -1.10
C LEU A 133 18.41 17.60 -2.58
N LEU A 134 17.29 17.80 -3.26
CA LEU A 134 17.17 17.71 -4.72
C LEU A 134 17.10 19.13 -5.29
N ASP A 135 18.15 19.56 -5.98
CA ASP A 135 18.24 20.93 -6.51
C ASP A 135 17.99 22.02 -5.44
N GLY A 136 18.49 21.76 -4.22
CA GLY A 136 18.32 22.64 -3.06
C GLY A 136 17.00 22.46 -2.30
N LYS A 137 16.07 21.64 -2.77
CA LYS A 137 14.80 21.35 -2.10
C LYS A 137 14.93 20.13 -1.19
N ASP A 138 14.50 20.25 0.06
CA ASP A 138 14.51 19.12 1.00
C ASP A 138 13.47 18.06 0.57
N TYR A 139 13.91 16.81 0.50
CA TYR A 139 13.09 15.63 0.28
C TYR A 139 11.87 15.55 1.20
N LYS A 140 11.97 16.01 2.45
CA LYS A 140 10.83 16.06 3.40
C LYS A 140 9.73 17.01 2.95
N GLY A 141 10.09 18.05 2.19
CA GLY A 141 9.16 19.04 1.63
C GLY A 141 8.66 18.70 0.22
N ILE A 142 9.15 17.65 -0.43
CA ILE A 142 8.74 17.26 -1.79
C ILE A 142 7.52 16.34 -1.74
N ASN A 143 6.54 16.62 -2.59
CA ASN A 143 5.43 15.70 -2.78
C ASN A 143 5.88 14.45 -3.56
N ARG A 144 5.80 13.31 -2.88
CA ARG A 144 6.27 11.99 -3.34
C ARG A 144 5.67 11.54 -4.66
N LYS A 145 4.45 11.98 -4.98
CA LYS A 145 3.81 11.68 -6.27
C LYS A 145 4.66 12.14 -7.46
N TYR A 146 5.51 13.15 -7.25
CA TYR A 146 6.34 13.74 -8.27
C TYR A 146 7.74 13.12 -8.36
N LEU A 147 8.27 12.46 -7.32
CA LEU A 147 9.60 11.81 -7.36
C LEU A 147 9.80 10.85 -8.54
N PRO A 148 8.81 10.02 -8.96
CA PRO A 148 8.95 9.15 -10.12
C PRO A 148 9.13 9.88 -11.47
N HIS A 149 8.91 11.20 -11.53
CA HIS A 149 9.16 11.99 -12.75
C HIS A 149 10.65 12.27 -12.96
N VAL A 150 11.44 12.25 -11.87
CA VAL A 150 12.85 12.64 -11.88
C VAL A 150 13.80 11.52 -11.45
N MET A 151 13.27 10.43 -10.90
CA MET A 151 14.05 9.27 -10.51
C MET A 151 13.42 7.97 -10.99
N SER A 152 14.28 7.06 -11.41
CA SER A 152 13.95 5.68 -11.73
C SER A 152 15.01 4.77 -11.10
N VAL A 153 14.60 3.55 -10.73
CA VAL A 153 15.47 2.56 -10.09
C VAL A 153 15.33 1.22 -10.81
N ILE A 154 16.46 0.59 -11.08
CA ILE A 154 16.52 -0.78 -11.56
C ILE A 154 16.86 -1.65 -10.35
N MET A 155 15.92 -2.49 -9.95
CA MET A 155 16.09 -3.40 -8.82
C MET A 155 16.99 -4.57 -9.20
N GLN A 156 17.75 -5.09 -8.22
CA GLN A 156 18.57 -6.29 -8.40
C GLN A 156 17.73 -7.50 -8.83
N PHE A 157 16.53 -7.63 -8.28
CA PHE A 157 15.53 -8.62 -8.67
C PHE A 157 14.29 -7.89 -9.18
N PRO A 158 14.05 -7.83 -10.50
CA PRO A 158 12.87 -7.20 -11.04
C PRO A 158 11.62 -7.99 -10.62
N TYR A 159 10.54 -7.27 -10.34
CA TYR A 159 9.25 -7.88 -10.13
C TYR A 159 8.54 -8.04 -11.48
N LEU A 160 8.03 -9.24 -11.76
CA LEU A 160 7.26 -9.53 -12.95
C LEU A 160 5.82 -9.88 -12.56
N PHE A 161 4.87 -9.17 -13.13
CA PHE A 161 3.44 -9.41 -13.02
C PHE A 161 3.05 -10.61 -13.88
N LYS A 162 1.97 -11.29 -13.48
CA LYS A 162 1.36 -12.37 -14.27
C LYS A 162 0.55 -11.79 -15.44
N GLU A 163 1.24 -11.06 -16.29
CA GLU A 163 0.74 -10.31 -17.45
C GLU A 163 1.68 -10.53 -18.63
N THR A 164 1.34 -9.99 -19.80
CA THR A 164 2.19 -10.12 -21.00
C THR A 164 3.58 -9.49 -20.80
N VAL A 165 4.55 -9.87 -21.63
CA VAL A 165 5.87 -9.23 -21.64
C VAL A 165 5.73 -7.74 -21.93
N GLU A 166 4.85 -7.37 -22.86
CA GLU A 166 4.55 -5.96 -23.15
C GLU A 166 4.05 -5.22 -21.91
N GLU A 167 3.07 -5.76 -21.20
CA GLU A 167 2.50 -5.14 -20.00
C GLU A 167 3.53 -5.02 -18.86
N ASN A 168 4.44 -5.97 -18.73
CA ASN A 168 5.55 -5.89 -17.78
C ASN A 168 6.57 -4.80 -18.15
N LEU A 169 6.78 -4.54 -19.45
CA LEU A 169 7.71 -3.51 -19.94
C LEU A 169 7.10 -2.11 -19.88
N THR A 170 5.81 -1.98 -20.16
CA THR A 170 5.10 -0.69 -20.17
C THR A 170 4.50 -0.33 -18.80
N LEU A 171 4.36 -1.31 -17.90
CA LEU A 171 3.65 -1.19 -16.62
C LEU A 171 2.22 -0.64 -16.82
N GLY A 172 1.54 -1.09 -17.87
CA GLY A 172 0.19 -0.64 -18.24
C GLY A 172 0.11 0.79 -18.79
N ARG A 173 1.24 1.43 -19.08
CA ARG A 173 1.27 2.78 -19.67
C ARG A 173 1.13 2.70 -21.18
N LYS A 174 0.37 3.63 -21.75
CA LYS A 174 0.33 3.83 -23.19
C LYS A 174 1.62 4.53 -23.63
N ILE A 175 2.46 3.81 -24.37
CA ILE A 175 3.73 4.30 -24.92
C ILE A 175 3.59 4.34 -26.45
N SER A 176 4.17 5.34 -27.11
CA SER A 176 4.18 5.35 -28.58
C SER A 176 5.06 4.20 -29.10
N PRO A 177 4.68 3.54 -30.21
CA PRO A 177 5.47 2.44 -30.77
C PRO A 177 6.93 2.82 -31.02
N ASP A 178 7.19 4.04 -31.50
CA ASP A 178 8.55 4.52 -31.76
C ASP A 178 9.41 4.59 -30.49
N ILE A 179 8.84 5.03 -29.36
CA ILE A 179 9.55 5.11 -28.07
C ILE A 179 9.77 3.70 -27.53
N PHE A 180 8.77 2.82 -27.65
CA PHE A 180 8.87 1.44 -27.21
C PHE A 180 10.01 0.72 -27.94
N ASP A 181 9.97 0.69 -29.27
CA ASP A 181 10.97 0.04 -30.10
C ASP A 181 12.39 0.58 -29.84
N LYS A 182 12.52 1.91 -29.76
CA LYS A 182 13.81 2.55 -29.46
C LYS A 182 14.33 2.15 -28.08
N SER A 183 13.46 2.07 -27.07
CA SER A 183 13.86 1.71 -25.71
C SER A 183 14.34 0.26 -25.63
N ILE A 184 13.65 -0.67 -26.30
CA ILE A 184 14.04 -2.09 -26.35
C ILE A 184 15.39 -2.29 -27.05
N ARG A 185 15.64 -1.56 -28.15
CA ARG A 185 16.93 -1.62 -28.85
C ARG A 185 18.07 -1.02 -28.04
N ILE A 186 17.84 0.09 -27.33
CA ILE A 186 18.85 0.67 -26.41
C ILE A 186 19.20 -0.31 -25.28
N ALA A 187 18.22 -1.08 -24.82
CA ALA A 187 18.41 -2.14 -23.83
C ALA A 187 19.05 -3.41 -24.41
N CYS A 188 19.27 -3.49 -25.73
CA CYS A 188 19.75 -4.69 -26.44
C CYS A 188 18.90 -5.94 -26.15
N ALA A 189 17.58 -5.76 -26.04
CA ALA A 189 16.64 -6.82 -25.69
C ALA A 189 15.74 -7.25 -26.86
N ASP A 190 15.95 -6.68 -28.04
CA ASP A 190 15.09 -6.87 -29.22
C ASP A 190 14.98 -8.33 -29.68
N ASP A 191 16.10 -9.06 -29.69
CA ASP A 191 16.13 -10.48 -30.07
C ASP A 191 15.27 -11.36 -29.14
N PHE A 192 15.17 -10.99 -27.86
CA PHE A 192 14.42 -11.75 -26.87
C PHE A 192 12.95 -11.34 -26.79
N VAL A 193 12.69 -10.03 -26.86
CA VAL A 193 11.39 -9.43 -26.50
C VAL A 193 10.40 -9.46 -27.66
N PHE A 194 10.81 -9.12 -28.89
CA PHE A 194 9.84 -8.87 -29.97
C PHE A 194 9.01 -10.10 -30.35
N ASN A 195 9.56 -11.30 -30.21
CA ASN A 195 8.83 -12.55 -30.48
C ASN A 195 7.96 -13.03 -29.31
N LYS A 196 7.96 -12.31 -28.18
CA LYS A 196 7.33 -12.74 -26.92
C LYS A 196 6.39 -11.70 -26.31
N LEU A 197 6.11 -10.59 -26.99
CA LEU A 197 5.32 -9.49 -26.44
C LEU A 197 3.97 -9.95 -25.87
N ASP A 198 3.23 -10.79 -26.59
CA ASP A 198 1.94 -11.35 -26.17
C ASP A 198 2.04 -12.52 -25.18
N THR A 199 3.26 -12.96 -24.84
CA THR A 199 3.45 -14.10 -23.94
C THR A 199 3.20 -13.67 -22.51
N VAL A 200 2.20 -14.28 -21.87
CA VAL A 200 1.94 -14.06 -20.44
C VAL A 200 3.08 -14.65 -19.62
N TYR A 201 3.64 -13.83 -18.73
CA TYR A 201 4.61 -14.29 -17.77
C TYR A 201 3.94 -15.24 -16.76
N ASP A 202 4.32 -16.51 -16.81
CA ASP A 202 4.14 -17.45 -15.72
C ASP A 202 5.53 -17.83 -15.19
N LYS A 203 5.65 -18.20 -13.91
CA LYS A 203 6.93 -18.52 -13.23
C LYS A 203 7.77 -19.64 -13.92
N ASN A 204 7.29 -20.20 -15.03
CA ASN A 204 7.91 -21.20 -15.87
C ASN A 204 8.58 -20.64 -17.15
N LEU A 205 8.77 -19.32 -17.27
CA LEU A 205 9.67 -18.77 -18.30
C LEU A 205 11.13 -18.89 -17.84
N SER A 206 11.60 -20.15 -17.81
CA SER A 206 13.02 -20.52 -17.80
C SER A 206 13.54 -20.57 -19.23
#